data_AF-A0A2G9YCY9-F1
#
_entry.id   AF-A0A2G9YCY9-F1
#
_cell.length_a   1.000
_cell.length_b   1.000
_cell.length_c   1.000
_cell.angle_alpha   90.00
_cell.angle_beta   90.00
_cell.angle_gamma   90.00
#
_symmetry.space_group_name_H-M   'P 1'
#
loop_
_entity.id
_entity.type
_entity.pdbx_description
1 polymer ?
#
loop_
_entity_poly.entity_id
_entity_poly.type
_entity_poly.pdbx_seq_one_letter_code
_entity_poly.pdbx_strand_id
1 'polypeptide(L)'
;YEPTWAIGTGNACSPEKAKQMQILIRRILTQLYSRQTAEKIRILYGGSVTEKNAAEYSLDGLLIGNASLDGEKFIKICHAVNQTN
;
A
#
# COMPACT_ATOMS: atom_id res chain seq x y z
N TYR A 1 4.31 -4.43 1.79
CA TYR A 1 5.39 -3.59 2.32
C TYR A 1 4.86 -2.86 3.55
N GLU A 2 5.47 -3.12 4.71
CA GLU A 2 5.09 -2.53 5.99
C GLU A 2 6.29 -1.75 6.54
N PRO A 3 6.24 -0.40 6.56
CA PRO A 3 7.29 0.41 7.17
C PRO A 3 7.20 0.31 8.70
N THR A 4 7.92 -0.64 9.32
CA THR A 4 7.83 -0.91 10.77
C THR A 4 8.13 0.30 11.65
N TRP A 5 8.98 1.21 11.19
CA TRP A 5 9.28 2.48 11.87
C TRP A 5 8.11 3.48 11.90
N ALA A 6 7.07 3.27 11.08
CA ALA A 6 5.86 4.09 11.00
C ALA A 6 4.63 3.39 11.64
N ILE A 7 4.76 2.17 12.14
CA ILE A 7 3.64 1.41 12.73
C ILE A 7 3.37 1.92 14.15
N GLY A 8 2.11 2.26 14.44
CA GLY A 8 1.66 2.66 15.78
C GLY A 8 2.05 4.08 16.23
N THR A 9 2.77 4.84 15.39
CA THR A 9 3.25 6.20 15.73
C THR A 9 2.30 7.32 15.30
N GLY A 10 1.25 7.00 14.54
CA GLY A 10 0.37 7.98 13.89
C GLY A 10 0.99 8.69 12.68
N ASN A 11 2.30 8.52 12.44
CA ASN A 11 3.01 9.10 11.31
C ASN A 11 3.06 8.12 10.15
N ALA A 12 2.18 8.30 9.17
CA ALA A 12 2.19 7.48 7.98
C ALA A 12 3.47 7.71 7.15
N CYS A 13 4.01 6.65 6.55
CA CYS A 13 5.06 6.78 5.55
C CYS A 13 4.50 7.54 4.35
N SER A 14 5.21 8.54 3.83
CA SER A 14 4.68 9.35 2.74
C SER A 14 4.39 8.49 1.49
N PRO A 15 3.38 8.85 0.68
CA PRO A 15 3.06 8.15 -0.55
C PRO A 15 4.26 7.95 -1.49
N GLU A 16 5.13 8.95 -1.59
CA GLU A 16 6.33 8.92 -2.43
C GLU A 16 7.32 7.85 -1.94
N LYS A 17 7.55 7.78 -0.62
CA LYS A 17 8.42 6.77 -0.02
C LYS A 17 7.82 5.37 -0.19
N ALA A 18 6.51 5.22 -0.03
CA ALA A 18 5.83 3.95 -0.29
C ALA A 18 5.98 3.51 -1.75
N LYS A 19 5.90 4.45 -2.71
CA LYS A 19 6.12 4.19 -4.14
C LYS A 19 7.57 3.81 -4.46
N GLN A 20 8.54 4.51 -3.88
CA GLN A 20 9.96 4.18 -4.01
C GLN A 20 10.24 2.73 -3.57
N MET A 21 9.62 2.32 -2.45
CA MET A 21 9.75 0.95 -1.96
C MET A 21 9.06 -0.06 -2.87
N GLN A 22 7.89 0.26 -3.43
CA GLN A 22 7.24 -0.60 -4.43
C GLN A 22 8.15 -0.83 -5.65
N ILE A 23 8.77 0.23 -6.17
CA ILE A 23 9.70 0.16 -7.31
C ILE A 23 10.91 -0.70 -6.97
N LEU A 24 11.50 -0.50 -5.79
CA LEU A 24 12.64 -1.30 -5.34
C LEU A 24 12.29 -2.79 -5.21
N ILE A 25 11.15 -3.10 -4.58
CA ILE A 25 10.67 -4.49 -4.45
C ILE A 25 10.42 -5.10 -5.83
N ARG A 26 9.76 -4.38 -6.75
CA ARG A 26 9.54 -4.85 -8.13
C ARG A 26 10.85 -5.12 -8.86
N ARG A 27 11.86 -4.27 -8.68
CA ARG A 27 13.21 -4.46 -9.25
C ARG A 27 13.86 -5.73 -8.72
N ILE A 28 13.80 -5.98 -7.40
CA ILE A 28 14.33 -7.19 -6.78
C ILE A 28 13.60 -8.44 -7.32
N LEU A 29 12.27 -8.41 -7.39
CA LEU A 29 11.48 -9.52 -7.95
C LEU A 29 11.83 -9.81 -9.41
N THR A 30 12.10 -8.77 -10.19
CA THR A 30 12.52 -8.91 -11.60
C THR A 30 13.89 -9.58 -11.71
N GLN A 31 14.82 -9.27 -10.80
CA GLN A 31 16.16 -9.86 -10.75
C GLN A 31 16.15 -11.32 -10.28
N LEU A 32 15.30 -11.67 -9.31
CA LEU A 32 15.22 -13.03 -8.76
C LEU A 32 14.49 -14.02 -9.67
N TYR A 33 13.54 -13.51 -10.47
CA TYR A 33 12.66 -14.34 -11.29
C TYR A 33 12.70 -13.87 -12.75
N SER A 34 11.67 -13.13 -13.17
CA SER A 34 11.58 -12.52 -14.49
C SER A 34 10.68 -11.31 -14.43
N ARG A 35 10.79 -10.40 -15.41
CA ARG A 35 9.89 -9.25 -15.53
C ARG A 35 8.41 -9.67 -15.56
N GLN A 36 8.09 -10.70 -16.35
CA GLN A 36 6.73 -11.21 -16.49
C GLN A 36 6.18 -11.75 -15.17
N THR A 37 7.01 -12.43 -14.37
CA THR A 37 6.61 -12.91 -13.04
C THR A 37 6.43 -11.73 -12.08
N ALA A 38 7.38 -10.81 -12.09
CA ALA A 38 7.35 -9.64 -11.22
C ALA A 38 6.10 -8.78 -11.46
N GLU A 39 5.71 -8.54 -12.71
CA GLU A 39 4.52 -7.75 -13.07
C GLU A 39 3.19 -8.37 -12.58
N LYS A 40 3.14 -9.70 -12.39
CA LYS A 40 1.94 -10.40 -11.89
C LYS A 40 1.78 -10.36 -10.36
N ILE A 41 2.84 -10.01 -9.62
CA ILE A 41 2.81 -9.99 -8.16
C ILE A 41 2.21 -8.68 -7.68
N ARG A 42 1.15 -8.71 -6.88
CA ARG A 42 0.63 -7.51 -6.23
C ARG A 42 1.49 -7.13 -5.03
N ILE A 43 2.01 -5.90 -5.01
CA ILE A 43 2.76 -5.34 -3.89
C ILE A 43 1.83 -4.39 -3.13
N LEU A 44 1.27 -4.89 -2.03
CA LEU A 44 0.38 -4.12 -1.17
C LEU A 44 1.18 -3.24 -0.20
N TYR A 45 0.63 -2.09 0.18
CA TYR A 45 1.15 -1.26 1.26
C TYR A 45 0.36 -1.46 2.55
N GLY A 46 1.07 -1.75 3.63
CA GLY A 46 0.49 -1.99 4.96
C GLY A 46 0.93 -0.99 6.02
N GLY A 47 1.22 0.26 5.64
CA GLY A 47 1.43 1.33 6.61
C GLY A 47 0.13 1.86 7.21
N SER A 48 0.22 2.99 7.94
CA SER A 48 -0.94 3.64 8.56
C SER A 48 -1.86 4.29 7.52
N VAL A 49 -2.86 3.54 7.05
CA VAL A 49 -3.88 4.02 6.10
C VAL A 49 -5.24 4.16 6.78
N THR A 50 -5.93 5.23 6.44
CA THR A 50 -7.26 5.60 6.90
C THR A 50 -8.11 6.00 5.69
N GLU A 51 -9.42 6.16 5.89
CA GLU A 51 -10.35 6.65 4.86
C GLU A 51 -9.97 8.04 4.31
N LYS A 52 -9.15 8.81 5.04
CA LYS A 52 -8.76 10.17 4.67
C LYS A 52 -7.57 10.23 3.72
N ASN A 53 -6.66 9.25 3.78
CA ASN A 53 -5.41 9.26 3.02
C ASN A 53 -5.29 8.08 2.05
N ALA A 54 -6.26 7.15 2.03
CA ALA A 54 -6.21 5.96 1.19
C ALA A 54 -6.00 6.27 -0.31
N ALA A 55 -6.61 7.34 -0.81
CA ALA A 55 -6.48 7.77 -2.22
C ALA A 55 -5.06 8.23 -2.60
N GLU A 56 -4.24 8.61 -1.62
CA GLU A 56 -2.87 9.06 -1.88
C GLU A 56 -1.91 7.89 -2.20
N TYR A 57 -2.25 6.67 -1.76
CA TYR A 57 -1.40 5.49 -1.93
C TYR A 57 -1.72 4.74 -3.23
N SER A 58 -1.27 5.28 -4.37
CA SER A 58 -1.42 4.67 -5.71
C SER A 58 -0.45 3.49 -5.95
N LEU A 59 -0.72 2.39 -5.26
CA LEU A 59 0.00 1.11 -5.31
C LEU A 59 -0.92 -0.02 -5.79
N ASP A 60 -0.45 -1.26 -5.83
CA ASP A 60 -1.27 -2.40 -6.31
C ASP A 60 -2.40 -2.80 -5.33
N GLY A 61 -2.50 -2.08 -4.21
CA GLY A 61 -3.51 -2.25 -3.17
C GLY A 61 -2.96 -1.97 -1.77
N LEU A 62 -3.82 -2.17 -0.78
CA LEU A 62 -3.55 -1.84 0.62
C LEU A 62 -3.78 -3.06 1.53
N LEU A 63 -3.02 -3.13 2.62
CA LEU A 63 -3.19 -4.06 3.72
C LEU A 63 -3.59 -3.25 4.96
N ILE A 64 -4.87 -3.23 5.30
CA ILE A 64 -5.43 -2.31 6.30
C ILE A 64 -5.42 -2.94 7.69
N GLY A 65 -4.82 -2.26 8.66
CA GLY A 65 -4.84 -2.63 10.08
C GLY A 65 -6.12 -2.19 10.80
N ASN A 66 -5.98 -1.40 11.88
CA ASN A 66 -7.10 -1.01 12.76
C ASN A 66 -8.32 -0.41 12.04
N ALA A 67 -8.13 0.35 10.96
CA ALA A 67 -9.25 0.93 10.21
C ALA A 67 -10.14 -0.13 9.53
N SER A 68 -9.69 -1.37 9.40
CA SER A 68 -10.48 -2.50 8.89
C SER A 68 -11.48 -3.06 9.90
N LEU A 69 -11.29 -2.77 11.20
CA LEU A 69 -12.18 -3.25 12.27
C LEU A 69 -13.50 -2.47 12.33
N ASP A 70 -13.60 -1.37 11.58
CA ASP A 70 -14.79 -0.56 11.39
C ASP A 70 -15.26 -0.71 9.94
N GLY A 71 -16.40 -1.36 9.73
CA GLY A 71 -16.89 -1.68 8.39
C GLY A 71 -17.16 -0.45 7.52
N GLU A 72 -17.65 0.64 8.11
CA GLU A 72 -17.89 1.87 7.37
C GLU A 72 -16.58 2.52 6.92
N LYS A 73 -15.57 2.56 7.79
CA LYS A 73 -14.24 3.06 7.44
C LYS A 73 -13.59 2.19 6.35
N PHE A 74 -13.68 0.88 6.49
CA PHE A 74 -13.09 -0.04 5.53
C PHE A 74 -13.71 0.10 4.13
N ILE A 75 -15.05 0.21 4.04
CA ILE A 75 -15.74 0.46 2.77
C ILE A 75 -15.28 1.78 2.13
N LYS A 76 -15.16 2.85 2.93
CA LYS A 76 -14.65 4.14 2.43
C LYS A 76 -13.23 4.03 1.88
N ILE A 77 -12.36 3.28 2.55
CA ILE A 77 -10.99 2.99 2.06
C ILE A 77 -11.04 2.25 0.72
N CYS A 78 -11.86 1.20 0.59
CA CYS A 78 -12.01 0.47 -0.67
C CYS A 78 -12.48 1.38 -1.83
N HIS A 79 -13.45 2.27 -1.57
CA HIS A 79 -13.91 3.23 -2.58
C HIS A 79 -12.83 4.24 -2.96
N ALA A 80 -12.06 4.76 -2.00
CA ALA A 80 -10.99 5.71 -2.26
C ALA A 80 -9.91 5.15 -3.19
N VAL A 81 -9.59 3.85 -3.07
CA VAL A 81 -8.62 3.15 -3.94
C VAL A 81 -9.20 2.84 -5.32
N ASN A 82 -10.51 2.61 -5.43
CA ASN A 82 -11.15 2.33 -6.72
C ASN A 82 -11.33 3.56 -7.62
N GLN A 83 -11.34 4.78 -7.05
CA GLN A 83 -11.51 6.02 -7.82
C GLN A 83 -10.22 6.50 -8.50
N THR A 84 -9.07 5.89 -8.19
CA THR A 84 -7.75 6.27 -8.72
C THR A 84 -7.23 5.34 -9.81
N ASN A 85 -8.04 4.36 -10.28
CA ASN A 85 -7.72 3.46 -11.39
C ASN A 85 -8.42 3.84 -12.69
#